data_AF-T1CPK2-F1
#
_entry.id   AF-T1CPK2-F1
#
_cell.length_a   1.000
_cell.length_b   1.000
_cell.length_c   1.000
_cell.angle_alpha   90.00
_cell.angle_beta   90.00
_cell.angle_gamma   90.00
#
_symmetry.space_group_name_H-M   'P 1'
#
loop_
_entity.id
_entity.type
_entity.pdbx_description
1 polymer ?
#
loop_
_entity_poly.entity_id
_entity_poly.type
_entity_poly.pdbx_seq_one_letter_code
_entity_poly.pdbx_strand_id
1 'polypeptide(L)' 'ARMLRAHEELLLNWFRAKGEISSGAVEGLNNKIRVVTRRSYGFRTYKAMEMALYHTLGRLPEPESTHRFC' A
#
# COMPACT_ATOMS: atom_id res chain seq x y z
N ALA A 1 -21.44 20.30 -3.59
CA ALA A 1 -20.34 19.42 -3.10
C ALA A 1 -20.66 18.92 -1.68
N ARG A 2 -21.19 17.70 -1.52
CA ARG A 2 -21.58 17.16 -0.20
C ARG A 2 -20.40 16.54 0.55
N MET A 3 -19.52 15.80 -0.12
CA MET A 3 -18.34 15.17 0.50
C MET A 3 -17.36 16.17 1.08
N LEU A 4 -17.06 17.26 0.37
CA LEU A 4 -16.12 18.28 0.85
C LEU A 4 -16.60 18.97 2.12
N ARG A 5 -17.88 19.35 2.19
CA ARG A 5 -18.49 19.94 3.39
C ARG A 5 -18.52 18.94 4.56
N ALA A 6 -18.79 17.67 4.29
CA ALA A 6 -18.81 16.63 5.31
C ALA A 6 -17.43 16.34 5.91
N HIS A 7 -16.34 16.61 5.18
CA HIS A 7 -14.96 16.37 5.64
C HIS A 7 -14.16 17.66 5.80
N GLU A 8 -14.84 18.80 5.90
CA GLU A 8 -14.22 20.13 5.93
C GLU A 8 -13.20 20.25 7.07
N GLU A 9 -13.55 19.80 8.27
CA GLU A 9 -12.67 19.83 9.43
C GLU A 9 -11.34 19.09 9.19
N LEU A 10 -11.40 17.89 8.60
CA LEU A 10 -10.21 17.09 8.30
C LEU A 10 -9.34 17.74 7.21
N LEU A 11 -9.97 18.34 6.20
CA LEU A 11 -9.27 19.05 5.13
C LEU A 11 -8.55 20.29 5.67
N LEU A 12 -9.16 21.02 6.63
CA LEU A 12 -8.54 22.20 7.25
C LEU A 12 -7.31 21.85 8.07
N ASN A 13 -7.21 20.65 8.63
CA ASN A 13 -6.01 20.20 9.36
C ASN A 13 -4.76 20.18 8.47
N TRP A 14 -4.90 19.86 7.17
CA TRP A 14 -3.78 19.91 6.22
C TRP A 14 -3.19 21.32 6.10
N PHE A 15 -4.06 22.34 6.00
CA PHE A 15 -3.63 23.74 5.92
C PHE A 15 -3.02 24.23 7.25
N ARG A 16 -3.58 23.81 8.39
CA ARG A 16 -3.05 24.13 9.72
C ARG A 16 -1.65 23.54 9.93
N ALA A 17 -1.44 22.31 9.48
CA ALA A 17 -0.16 21.61 9.57
C ALA A 17 0.89 22.13 8.56
N LYS A 18 0.51 22.98 7.59
CA LYS A 18 1.44 23.65 6.65
C LYS A 18 2.46 22.73 5.95
N GLY A 19 2.07 21.48 5.66
CA GLY A 19 2.95 20.51 5.01
C GLY A 19 4.00 19.86 5.92
N GLU A 20 3.87 19.98 7.25
CA GLU A 20 4.70 19.25 8.23
C GLU A 20 4.61 17.72 8.06
N ILE A 21 3.47 17.22 7.56
CA ILE A 21 3.23 15.80 7.34
C ILE A 21 3.43 15.46 5.86
N SER A 22 4.36 14.56 5.58
CA SER A 22 4.56 14.02 4.23
C SER A 22 3.59 12.88 3.93
N SER A 23 2.79 13.03 2.87
CA SER A 23 1.95 11.95 2.33
C SER A 23 2.73 10.92 1.52
N GLY A 24 4.00 11.19 1.19
CA GLY A 24 4.78 10.36 0.26
C GLY A 24 4.99 8.92 0.73
N ALA A 25 5.17 8.71 2.04
CA ALA A 25 5.30 7.36 2.59
C ALA A 25 4.01 6.54 2.43
N VAL A 26 2.85 7.15 2.69
CA VAL A 26 1.53 6.52 2.55
C VAL A 26 1.22 6.24 1.09
N GLU A 27 1.49 7.18 0.20
CA GLU A 27 1.32 6.99 -1.25
C GLU A 27 2.24 5.88 -1.80
N GLY A 28 3.51 5.88 -1.39
CA GLY A 28 4.47 4.84 -1.75
C GLY A 28 4.00 3.46 -1.31
N LEU A 29 3.49 3.35 -0.09
CA LEU A 29 2.95 2.11 0.45
C LEU A 29 1.70 1.65 -0.32
N ASN A 30 0.76 2.55 -0.57
CA ASN A 30 -0.45 2.26 -1.36
C ASN A 30 -0.12 1.76 -2.77
N ASN A 31 0.89 2.36 -3.42
CA ASN A 31 1.36 1.93 -4.73
C ASN A 31 1.97 0.52 -4.69
N LYS A 32 2.77 0.20 -3.66
CA LYS A 32 3.32 -1.16 -3.47
C LYS A 32 2.23 -2.19 -3.27
N ILE A 33 1.26 -1.91 -2.39
CA ILE A 33 0.12 -2.80 -2.12
C ILE A 33 -0.62 -3.10 -3.43
N ARG A 34 -0.95 -2.06 -4.22
CA ARG A 34 -1.64 -2.22 -5.52
C ARG A 34 -0.88 -3.16 -6.47
N VAL A 35 0.44 -3.04 -6.56
CA VAL A 35 1.26 -3.89 -7.44
C VAL A 35 1.26 -5.34 -6.94
N VAL A 36 1.44 -5.56 -5.63
CA VAL A 36 1.47 -6.91 -5.06
C VAL A 36 0.14 -7.61 -5.23
N THR A 37 -0.97 -6.96 -4.87
CA THR A 37 -2.32 -7.51 -5.02
C THR A 37 -2.60 -7.93 -6.47
N ARG A 38 -2.18 -7.12 -7.45
CA ARG A 38 -2.32 -7.45 -8.87
C ARG A 38 -1.50 -8.66 -9.29
N ARG A 39 -0.25 -8.78 -8.83
CA ARG A 39 0.61 -9.95 -9.11
C ARG A 39 0.08 -11.22 -8.47
N SER A 40 -0.49 -11.12 -7.27
CA SER A 40 -1.06 -12.24 -6.52
C SER A 40 -2.47 -12.66 -6.94
N TYR A 41 -3.08 -12.00 -7.93
CA TYR A 41 -4.46 -12.28 -8.34
C TYR A 41 -4.68 -13.76 -8.74
N GLY A 42 -3.65 -14.44 -9.25
CA GLY A 42 -3.71 -15.85 -9.62
C GLY A 42 -3.61 -16.84 -8.44
N PHE A 43 -3.46 -16.38 -7.21
CA PHE A 43 -3.38 -17.27 -6.05
C PHE A 43 -4.75 -17.83 -5.69
N ARG A 44 -4.78 -19.12 -5.38
CA ARG A 44 -6.02 -19.87 -5.08
C ARG A 44 -6.65 -19.50 -3.73
N THR A 45 -5.90 -18.85 -2.83
CA THR A 45 -6.36 -18.52 -1.49
C THR A 45 -5.97 -17.10 -1.10
N TYR A 46 -6.80 -16.47 -0.27
CA TYR A 46 -6.51 -15.17 0.32
C TYR A 46 -5.25 -15.20 1.17
N LYS A 47 -5.03 -16.28 1.93
CA LYS A 47 -3.83 -16.45 2.77
C LYS A 47 -2.53 -16.38 1.97
N ALA A 48 -2.50 -16.93 0.76
CA ALA A 48 -1.32 -16.83 -0.11
C ALA A 48 -1.09 -15.38 -0.59
N MET A 49 -2.16 -14.64 -0.89
CA MET A 49 -2.08 -13.22 -1.26
C MET A 49 -1.58 -12.37 -0.09
N GLU A 50 -2.11 -12.61 1.10
CA GLU A 50 -1.70 -11.95 2.34
C GLU A 50 -0.22 -12.22 2.65
N MET A 51 0.24 -13.47 2.51
CA MET A 51 1.66 -13.80 2.69
C MET A 51 2.55 -13.03 1.70
N ALA A 52 2.21 -13.00 0.42
CA ALA A 52 3.01 -12.25 -0.57
C ALA A 52 3.03 -10.74 -0.27
N LEU A 53 1.93 -10.20 0.27
CA LEU A 53 1.89 -8.82 0.75
C LEU A 53 2.90 -8.59 1.88
N TYR A 54 2.86 -9.41 2.93
CA TYR A 54 3.78 -9.27 4.07
C TYR A 54 5.24 -9.48 3.68
N HIS A 55 5.55 -10.46 2.81
CA HIS A 55 6.90 -10.67 2.31
C HIS A 55 7.42 -9.46 1.53
N THR A 56 6.60 -8.87 0.67
CA THR A 56 7.01 -7.69 -0.12
C THR A 56 7.17 -6.44 0.74
N LEU A 57 6.29 -6.22 1.72
CA LEU A 57 6.32 -5.05 2.60
C LEU A 57 7.45 -5.15 3.63
N GLY A 58 7.63 -6.33 4.23
CA GLY A 58 8.64 -6.59 5.26
C GLY A 58 10.02 -6.94 4.72
N ARG A 59 10.19 -7.09 3.40
CA ARG A 59 11.43 -7.56 2.75
C ARG A 59 11.97 -8.82 3.45
N LEU A 60 11.06 -9.74 3.74
CA LEU A 60 11.38 -10.97 4.47
C LEU A 60 12.28 -11.87 3.60
N PRO A 61 13.15 -12.68 4.22
CA PRO A 61 13.99 -13.62 3.49
C PRO A 61 13.11 -14.59 2.68
N GLU A 62 13.48 -14.77 1.42
CA GLU A 62 12.88 -15.75 0.52
C GLU A 62 13.83 -16.94 0.39
N PRO A 63 13.30 -18.16 0.20
CA PRO A 63 14.14 -19.32 -0.08
C PRO A 63 14.92 -19.13 -1.39
N GLU A 64 16.13 -19.69 -1.45
CA GLU A 64 16.88 -19.70 -2.70
C GLU A 64 16.11 -20.47 -3.77
N SER A 65 15.86 -19.82 -4.91
CA SER A 65 15.17 -20.41 -6.06
C SER A 65 16.11 -20.41 -7.25
N THR A 66 16.20 -21.57 -7.91
CA THR A 66 16.97 -21.75 -9.15
C THR A 66 16.40 -20.92 -10.31
N HIS A 67 15.09 -20.61 -10.27
CA HIS A 67 14.41 -19.86 -11.31
C HIS A 67 13.64 -18.67 -10.74
N ARG A 68 13.75 -17.52 -11.42
CA ARG A 68 12.93 -16.33 -11.14
C ARG A 68 12.00 -16.11 -12.31
N PHE A 69 10.73 -15.82 -12.03
CA PHE A 69 9.81 -15.34 -13.03
C PHE A 69 10.09 -13.84 -13.23
N CYS A 70 10.60 -13.49 -14.41
CA CYS A 70 10.86 -12.11 -14.83
C CYS A 70 9.56 -11.33 -15.08
#